data_AF-A0A0F9BHC3-F1
#
_entry.id   AF-A0A0F9BHC3-F1
#
_cell.length_a   1.000
_cell.length_b   1.000
_cell.length_c   1.000
_cell.angle_alpha   90.00
_cell.angle_beta   90.00
_cell.angle_gamma   90.00
#
_symmetry.space_group_name_H-M   'P 1'
#
loop_
_entity.id
_entity.type
_entity.pdbx_description
1 polymer ?
#
loop_
_entity_poly.entity_id
_entity_poly.type
_entity_poly.pdbx_seq_one_letter_code
_entity_poly.pdbx_strand_id
1 'polypeptide(L)'
;MMKGEERILKSKSPLIKGEQQKDYKSVKEIAVSLGADIFGVASAVRYVEEFPDKPSPFTFVPDAKSIIVFGMAFLKGTMNTVLRPELSGLKSKADESVAG
;
A
#
# COMPACT_ATOMS: atom_id res chain seq x y z
N MET A 1 27.06 17.54 -2.18
CA MET A 1 26.49 17.01 -0.92
C MET A 1 25.03 17.43 -0.84
N MET A 2 24.10 16.54 -1.18
CA MET A 2 22.66 16.83 -1.06
C MET A 2 22.17 16.32 0.29
N LYS A 3 21.69 17.24 1.14
CA LYS A 3 21.02 16.91 2.41
C LYS A 3 19.66 16.30 2.07
N GLY A 4 19.45 15.03 2.42
CA GLY A 4 18.17 14.36 2.28
C GLY A 4 17.15 15.00 3.21
N GLU A 5 16.19 15.74 2.65
CA GLU A 5 15.01 16.19 3.37
C GLU A 5 14.13 14.97 3.64
N GLU A 6 14.23 14.46 4.87
CA GLU A 6 13.31 13.49 5.43
C GLU A 6 11.94 14.17 5.57
N ARG A 7 11.14 14.14 4.50
CA ARG A 7 9.73 14.53 4.55
C ARG A 7 8.96 13.49 5.34
N ILE A 8 8.98 13.64 6.65
CA ILE A 8 7.98 13.03 7.53
C ILE A 8 6.64 13.63 7.09
N LEU A 9 5.90 12.86 6.27
CA LEU A 9 4.48 13.08 6.03
C LEU A 9 3.79 12.98 7.40
N LYS A 10 3.67 14.12 8.09
CA LYS A 10 2.81 14.25 9.26
C LYS A 10 1.40 13.94 8.79
N SER A 11 0.97 12.70 8.97
CA SER A 11 -0.39 12.29 8.68
C SER A 11 -1.30 13.17 9.53
N LYS A 12 -1.98 14.13 8.89
CA LYS A 12 -3.16 14.78 9.44
C LYS A 12 -4.30 13.74 9.47
N SER A 13 -4.11 12.64 10.19
CA SER A 13 -5.12 11.60 10.34
C SER A 13 -6.26 12.20 11.12
N PRO A 14 -7.42 12.46 10.49
CA PRO A 14 -8.55 12.94 11.22
C PRO A 14 -9.13 11.74 11.99
N LEU A 15 -9.40 11.97 13.28
CA LEU A 15 -10.51 11.35 13.99
C LEU A 15 -10.42 9.82 14.23
N ILE A 16 -9.68 9.39 15.24
CA ILE A 16 -10.01 8.13 15.95
C ILE A 16 -9.99 8.42 17.46
N LYS A 17 -11.13 8.27 18.13
CA LYS A 17 -11.29 8.51 19.59
C LYS A 17 -11.34 7.17 20.34
N GLY A 18 -10.69 7.09 21.51
CA GLY A 18 -10.94 6.04 22.51
C GLY A 18 -10.62 4.62 22.04
N GLU A 19 -11.53 3.66 22.28
CA GLU A 19 -11.37 2.23 21.97
C GLU A 19 -11.03 1.95 20.50
N GLN A 20 -11.57 2.75 19.57
CA GLN A 20 -11.27 2.64 18.14
C GLN A 20 -9.78 2.88 17.84
N GLN A 21 -9.07 3.62 18.69
CA GLN A 21 -7.64 3.89 18.55
C GLN A 21 -6.79 2.68 18.99
N LYS A 22 -7.29 1.90 19.94
CA LYS A 22 -6.68 0.63 20.36
C LYS A 22 -6.82 -0.41 19.25
N ASP A 23 -8.01 -0.50 18.66
CA ASP A 23 -8.29 -1.39 17.53
C ASP A 23 -7.43 -1.01 16.32
N TYR A 24 -7.35 0.28 15.98
CA TYR A 24 -6.47 0.77 14.91
C TYR A 24 -5.01 0.33 15.09
N LYS A 25 -4.46 0.47 16.31
CA LYS A 25 -3.06 0.11 16.58
C LYS A 25 -2.84 -1.39 16.39
N SER A 26 -3.73 -2.22 16.93
CA SER A 26 -3.62 -3.68 16.78
C SER A 26 -3.73 -4.13 15.33
N VAL A 27 -4.66 -3.58 14.57
CA VAL A 27 -4.86 -3.92 13.16
C VAL A 27 -3.68 -3.43 12.31
N LYS A 28 -3.12 -2.26 12.61
CA LYS A 28 -1.91 -1.75 11.96
C LYS A 28 -0.71 -2.66 12.23
N GLU A 29 -0.50 -3.08 13.47
CA GLU A 29 0.59 -3.99 13.84
C GLU A 29 0.48 -5.33 13.11
N ILE A 30 -0.73 -5.88 13.03
CA ILE A 30 -1.01 -7.10 12.24
C ILE A 30 -0.67 -6.85 10.76
N ALA A 31 -1.17 -5.77 10.15
CA ALA A 31 -0.93 -5.47 8.75
C ALA A 31 0.57 -5.33 8.43
N VAL A 32 1.33 -4.62 9.29
CA VAL A 32 2.78 -4.46 9.13
C VAL A 32 3.51 -5.79 9.31
N SER A 33 3.08 -6.61 10.29
CA SER A 33 3.67 -7.95 10.48
C SER A 33 3.45 -8.88 9.29
N LEU A 34 2.38 -8.65 8.52
CA LEU A 34 2.07 -9.36 7.28
C LEU A 34 2.74 -8.76 6.04
N GLY A 35 3.56 -7.71 6.20
CA GLY A 35 4.34 -7.11 5.12
C GLY A 35 3.72 -5.88 4.45
N ALA A 36 2.73 -5.23 5.07
CA ALA A 36 2.25 -3.94 4.58
C ALA A 36 3.29 -2.83 4.83
N ASP A 37 3.71 -2.14 3.77
CA ASP A 37 4.60 -0.98 3.84
C ASP A 37 3.83 0.30 4.21
N ILE A 38 2.56 0.37 3.78
CA ILE A 38 1.66 1.50 4.04
C ILE A 38 0.34 0.96 4.59
N PHE A 39 -0.22 1.66 5.58
CA PHE A 39 -1.50 1.32 6.21
C PHE A 39 -2.34 2.58 6.47
N GLY A 40 -3.63 2.53 6.16
CA GLY A 40 -4.58 3.61 6.39
C GLY A 40 -5.98 3.09 6.67
N VAL A 41 -6.76 3.89 7.41
CA VAL A 41 -8.18 3.62 7.70
C VAL A 41 -8.97 4.89 7.42
N ALA A 42 -10.14 4.74 6.81
CA ALA A 42 -11.08 5.82 6.55
C ALA A 42 -12.52 5.35 6.78
N SER A 43 -13.47 6.27 6.93
CA SER A 43 -14.89 5.90 6.97
C SER A 43 -15.38 5.50 5.58
N ALA A 44 -16.29 4.53 5.52
CA ALA A 44 -16.87 4.07 4.25
C ALA A 44 -17.65 5.19 3.53
N VAL A 45 -18.35 6.04 4.30
CA VAL A 45 -19.06 7.20 3.78
C VAL A 45 -18.10 8.18 3.11
N ARG A 46 -17.03 8.58 3.80
CA ARG A 46 -16.06 9.53 3.27
C ARG A 46 -15.35 9.01 2.03
N TYR A 47 -15.11 7.70 1.94
CA TYR A 47 -14.54 7.09 0.74
C TYR A 47 -15.43 7.29 -0.49
N VAL A 48 -16.75 7.11 -0.34
CA VAL A 48 -17.69 7.32 -1.45
C VAL A 48 -17.76 8.79 -1.85
N GLU A 49 -17.70 9.71 -0.88
CA GLU A 49 -17.67 11.16 -1.14
C GLU A 49 -16.40 11.61 -1.87
N GLU A 50 -15.23 11.10 -1.48
CA GLU A 50 -13.95 11.48 -2.07
C GLU A 50 -13.65 10.75 -3.39
N PHE A 51 -14.22 9.56 -3.61
CA PHE A 51 -13.94 8.72 -4.77
C PHE A 51 -15.24 8.21 -5.43
N PRO A 52 -16.08 9.10 -5.99
CA PRO A 52 -17.38 8.72 -6.56
C PRO A 52 -17.26 7.77 -7.76
N ASP A 53 -16.13 7.80 -8.48
CA ASP A 53 -15.89 6.95 -9.66
C ASP A 53 -15.39 5.54 -9.29
N LYS A 54 -15.23 5.23 -7.99
CA LYS A 54 -14.75 3.93 -7.50
C LYS A 54 -15.92 3.08 -6.98
N PRO A 55 -15.80 1.73 -7.00
CA PRO A 55 -16.81 0.86 -6.42
C PRO A 55 -17.09 1.20 -4.96
N SER A 56 -18.36 1.45 -4.65
CA SER A 56 -18.79 1.75 -3.29
C SER A 56 -18.62 0.52 -2.38
N PRO A 57 -18.03 0.66 -1.17
CA PRO A 57 -17.90 -0.43 -0.21
C PRO A 57 -19.27 -1.01 0.21
N PHE A 58 -20.32 -0.20 0.20
CA PHE A 58 -21.70 -0.63 0.53
C PHE A 58 -22.27 -1.65 -0.46
N THR A 59 -21.72 -1.72 -1.67
CA THR A 59 -22.08 -2.74 -2.66
C THR A 59 -21.65 -4.14 -2.24
N PHE A 60 -20.54 -4.23 -1.48
CA PHE A 60 -19.95 -5.50 -1.05
C PHE A 60 -20.34 -5.84 0.39
N VAL A 61 -20.39 -4.83 1.24
CA VAL A 61 -20.76 -4.95 2.65
C VAL A 61 -21.74 -3.83 2.97
N PRO A 62 -23.06 -4.10 2.98
CA PRO A 62 -24.11 -3.08 3.12
C PRO A 62 -23.94 -2.16 4.33
N ASP A 63 -23.45 -2.70 5.45
CA ASP A 63 -23.26 -1.97 6.71
C ASP A 63 -21.80 -1.59 6.98
N ALA A 64 -20.99 -1.42 5.93
CA ALA A 64 -19.59 -1.05 6.06
C ALA A 64 -19.43 0.28 6.83
N LYS A 65 -18.69 0.27 7.95
CA LYS A 65 -18.40 1.49 8.72
C LYS A 65 -17.09 2.15 8.31
N SER A 66 -16.12 1.33 7.94
CA SER A 66 -14.76 1.76 7.63
C SER A 66 -14.17 0.94 6.50
N ILE A 67 -13.22 1.54 5.81
CA ILE A 67 -12.33 0.85 4.88
C ILE A 67 -10.92 0.83 5.46
N ILE A 68 -10.22 -0.28 5.24
CA ILE A 68 -8.81 -0.43 5.60
C ILE A 68 -8.04 -0.57 4.28
N VAL A 69 -7.03 0.27 4.09
CA VAL A 69 -6.19 0.28 2.90
C VAL A 69 -4.78 -0.07 3.32
N PHE A 70 -4.18 -1.04 2.65
CA PHE A 70 -2.76 -1.36 2.79
C PHE A 70 -2.08 -1.33 1.44
N GLY A 71 -0.82 -0.89 1.44
CA GLY A 71 0.05 -0.84 0.27
C GLY A 71 1.25 -1.75 0.49
N MET A 72 1.59 -2.49 -0.55
CA MET A 72 2.82 -3.28 -0.63
C MET A 72 3.71 -2.71 -1.73
N ALA A 73 4.98 -2.49 -1.42
CA ALA A 73 5.98 -2.06 -2.36
C ALA A 73 6.40 -3.24 -3.24
N PHE A 74 6.44 -3.01 -4.55
CA PHE A 74 7.11 -3.95 -5.43
C PHE A 74 8.60 -3.97 -5.13
N LEU A 75 9.20 -5.16 -5.20
CA LEU A 75 10.65 -5.31 -5.16
C LEU A 75 11.28 -4.51 -6.31
N LYS A 76 12.39 -3.84 -6.05
CA LYS A 76 13.11 -3.04 -7.07
C LYS A 76 13.40 -3.84 -8.35
N GLY A 77 13.71 -5.13 -8.21
CA GLY A 77 13.94 -6.02 -9.35
C GLY A 77 12.70 -6.17 -10.23
N THR A 78 11.53 -6.39 -9.64
CA THR A 78 10.25 -6.46 -10.35
C THR A 78 9.93 -5.15 -11.06
N MET A 79 10.11 -4.02 -10.36
CA MET A 79 9.88 -2.70 -10.97
C MET A 79 10.81 -2.45 -12.16
N ASN A 80 12.08 -2.83 -12.07
CA ASN A 80 13.02 -2.65 -13.17
C ASN A 80 12.64 -3.45 -14.42
N THR A 81 12.10 -4.66 -14.26
CA THR A 81 11.65 -5.48 -15.39
C THR A 81 10.34 -4.99 -16.00
N VAL A 82 9.41 -4.47 -15.18
CA VAL A 82 8.14 -3.91 -15.66
C VAL A 82 8.35 -2.57 -16.36
N LEU A 83 9.21 -1.71 -15.81
CA LEU A 83 9.49 -0.38 -16.38
C LEU A 83 10.46 -0.42 -17.57
N ARG A 84 11.19 -1.52 -17.75
CA ARG A 84 12.04 -1.77 -18.92
C ARG A 84 11.75 -3.17 -19.43
N PRO A 85 10.69 -3.34 -20.25
CA PRO A 85 10.29 -4.64 -20.78
C PRO A 85 11.43 -5.36 -21.51
N GLU A 86 12.34 -4.62 -22.17
CA GLU A 86 13.55 -5.16 -22.79
C GLU A 86 14.53 -5.85 -21.82
N LEU A 87 14.41 -5.64 -20.50
CA LEU A 87 15.19 -6.35 -19.48
C LEU A 87 14.54 -7.67 -19.03
N SER A 88 13.34 -7.99 -19.51
CA SER A 88 12.71 -9.29 -19.23
C SER A 88 13.47 -10.42 -19.95
N GLY A 89 13.78 -11.51 -19.24
CA GLY A 89 14.52 -12.66 -19.79
C GLY A 89 16.04 -12.51 -19.90
N LEU A 90 16.62 -11.39 -19.45
CA LEU A 90 18.09 -11.19 -19.50
C LEU A 90 18.86 -12.14 -18.57
N LYS A 91 18.27 -12.55 -17.44
CA LYS A 91 18.87 -13.59 -16.57
C LYS A 91 18.99 -14.93 -17.28
N SER A 92 17.97 -15.34 -18.03
CA SER A 92 17.97 -16.58 -18.81
C SER A 92 19.09 -16.57 -19.87
N LYS A 93 19.29 -15.44 -20.54
CA LYS A 93 20.36 -15.26 -21.53
C LYS A 93 21.76 -15.21 -20.91
N ALA A 94 21.87 -14.65 -19.70
CA ALA A 94 23.14 -14.61 -18.99
C ALA A 94 23.57 -16.02 -18.56
N ASP A 95 22.66 -16.81 -17.98
CA ASP A 95 22.95 -18.19 -17.56
C ASP A 95 23.33 -19.11 -18.74
N GLU A 96 22.68 -18.95 -19.90
CA GLU A 96 23.06 -19.67 -21.13
C GLU A 96 24.45 -19.30 -21.65
N SER A 97 24.91 -18.07 -21.44
CA SER A 97 26.20 -17.59 -21.95
C SER A 97 27.43 -18.00 -21.13
N VAL A 98 27.23 -18.51 -19.90
CA VAL A 98 28.32 -19.01 -19.03
C VAL A 98 28.42 -20.55 -19.03
N ALA A 99 27.43 -21.23 -19.61
CA ALA A 99 27.35 -22.68 -19.64
C ALA A 99 27.85 -23.32 -20.95
N GLY A 100 28.37 -22.52 -21.90
CA GLY A 100 29.03 -22.95 -23.14
C GLY A 100 30.52 -22.64 -23.13
#